data_AF-A0AAD4V493-F1
#
_entry.id   AF-A0AAD4V493-F1
#
_cell.length_a   1.000
_cell.length_b   1.000
_cell.length_c   1.000
_cell.angle_alpha   90.00
_cell.angle_beta   90.00
_cell.angle_gamma   90.00
#
_symmetry.space_group_name_H-M   'P 1'
#
loop_
_entity.id
_entity.type
_entity.pdbx_description
1 polymer ?
#
loop_
_entity_poly.entity_id
_entity_poly.type
_entity_poly.pdbx_seq_one_letter_code
_entity_poly.pdbx_strand_id
1 'polypeptide(L)'
;MYSKLYTKRIDNLRMPTGYQPPKFQQFDGKGNPKQHVAHFAETCNNAGTEGDHLVKQFVRSLKGNAFDWYIDLESDSLDSCD
;
A
#
# COMPACT_ATOMS: atom_id res chain seq x y z
N MET A 1 10.96 -6.89 -16.02
CA MET A 1 10.33 -7.96 -15.22
C MET A 1 10.03 -7.32 -13.88
N TYR A 2 8.76 -7.04 -13.58
CA TYR A 2 8.37 -6.37 -12.33
C TYR A 2 8.83 -7.26 -11.16
N SER A 3 9.90 -6.86 -10.47
CA SER A 3 10.32 -7.56 -9.26
C SER A 3 9.27 -7.22 -8.22
N LYS A 4 8.56 -8.23 -7.70
CA LYS A 4 7.58 -8.00 -6.65
C LYS A 4 8.33 -7.43 -5.45
N LEU A 5 8.10 -6.16 -5.13
CA LEU A 5 8.64 -5.44 -3.98
C LEU A 5 8.33 -6.05 -2.61
N TYR A 6 7.49 -7.09 -2.59
CA TYR A 6 7.01 -7.71 -1.39
C TYR A 6 7.92 -8.88 -1.03
N THR A 7 8.31 -8.95 0.24
CA THR A 7 8.87 -10.17 0.80
C THR A 7 7.92 -11.34 0.54
N LYS A 8 8.44 -12.56 0.47
CA LYS A 8 7.61 -13.77 0.29
C LYS A 8 6.49 -13.85 1.34
N ARG A 9 6.70 -13.31 2.54
CA ARG A 9 5.68 -13.23 3.59
C ARG A 9 4.48 -12.41 3.12
N ILE A 10 4.73 -11.20 2.61
CA ILE A 10 3.67 -10.33 2.12
C ILE A 10 3.02 -10.90 0.86
N ASP A 11 3.76 -11.41 -0.13
CA ASP A 11 3.14 -11.99 -1.34
C ASP A 11 2.14 -13.12 -1.01
N ASN A 12 2.45 -13.95 -0.01
CA ASN A 12 1.59 -15.04 0.47
C ASN A 12 0.41 -14.60 1.35
N LEU A 13 0.31 -13.34 1.78
CA LEU A 13 -0.85 -12.86 2.53
C LEU A 13 -2.10 -12.87 1.66
N ARG A 14 -3.04 -13.76 2.00
CA ARG A 14 -4.34 -13.79 1.35
C ARG A 14 -5.24 -12.75 2.00
N MET A 15 -5.96 -11.98 1.17
CA MET A 15 -7.03 -11.11 1.69
C MET A 15 -8.15 -11.99 2.24
N PRO A 16 -8.85 -11.55 3.31
CA PRO A 16 -9.97 -12.30 3.87
C PRO A 16 -11.09 -12.51 2.83
N THR A 17 -11.81 -13.62 2.97
CA THR A 17 -12.93 -13.96 2.07
C THR A 17 -14.03 -12.92 2.20
N GLY A 18 -14.48 -12.35 1.07
CA GLY A 18 -15.48 -11.28 1.05
C GLY A 18 -14.90 -9.86 1.10
N TYR A 19 -13.57 -9.72 1.17
CA TYR A 19 -12.91 -8.42 1.13
C TYR A 19 -13.26 -7.63 -0.13
N GLN A 20 -13.79 -6.43 0.07
CA GLN A 20 -13.96 -5.45 -0.99
C GLN A 20 -12.81 -4.45 -0.92
N PRO A 21 -11.98 -4.33 -1.97
CA PRO A 21 -10.92 -3.33 -2.01
C PRO A 21 -11.49 -1.92 -1.80
N PRO A 22 -11.00 -1.17 -0.79
CA PRO A 22 -11.38 0.21 -0.64
C PRO A 22 -10.90 1.03 -1.83
N LYS A 23 -11.66 2.07 -2.17
CA LYS A 23 -11.28 3.05 -3.17
C LYS A 23 -10.43 4.12 -2.51
N PHE A 24 -9.17 4.21 -2.91
CA PHE A 24 -8.27 5.25 -2.43
C PHE A 24 -8.32 6.49 -3.32
N GLN A 25 -8.20 7.66 -2.68
CA GLN A 25 -7.71 8.82 -3.40
C GLN A 25 -6.23 8.59 -3.73
N GLN A 26 -5.89 8.62 -5.01
CA GLN A 26 -4.52 8.38 -5.44
C GLN A 26 -3.64 9.62 -5.26
N PHE A 27 -2.47 9.42 -4.65
CA PHE A 27 -1.44 10.42 -4.41
C PHE A 27 -0.36 10.35 -5.49
N ASP A 28 -0.07 11.49 -6.11
CA ASP A 28 0.92 11.62 -7.18
C ASP A 28 2.28 12.12 -6.69
N GLY A 29 2.46 12.26 -5.37
CA GLY A 29 3.65 12.85 -4.78
C GLY A 29 3.53 14.35 -4.53
N LYS A 30 2.40 14.99 -4.89
CA LYS A 30 2.17 16.43 -4.71
C LYS A 30 1.12 16.70 -3.64
N GLY A 31 1.31 17.77 -2.88
CA GLY A 31 0.44 18.14 -1.75
C GLY A 31 1.00 17.68 -0.41
N ASN A 32 0.14 17.43 0.58
CA ASN A 32 0.55 17.08 1.94
C ASN A 32 0.62 15.55 2.14
N PRO A 33 1.83 14.97 2.28
CA PRO A 33 1.98 13.52 2.45
C PRO A 33 1.39 13.01 3.77
N LYS A 34 1.42 13.82 4.85
CA LYS A 34 0.87 13.42 6.16
C LYS A 34 -0.65 13.25 6.09
N GLN A 35 -1.32 14.14 5.36
CA GLN A 35 -2.75 14.05 5.11
C GLN A 35 -3.09 12.80 4.29
N HIS A 36 -2.29 12.48 3.26
CA HIS A 36 -2.45 11.25 2.49
C HIS A 36 -2.36 10.00 3.37
N VAL A 37 -1.33 9.91 4.22
CA VAL A 37 -1.14 8.78 5.13
C VAL A 37 -2.31 8.64 6.11
N ALA A 38 -2.80 9.75 6.67
CA ALA A 38 -3.96 9.73 7.57
C ALA A 38 -5.23 9.22 6.88
N HIS A 39 -5.54 9.71 5.67
CA HIS A 39 -6.68 9.24 4.89
C HIS A 39 -6.55 7.78 4.46
N PHE A 40 -5.34 7.35 4.10
CA PHE A 40 -5.06 5.96 3.79
C PHE A 40 -5.33 5.04 4.98
N ALA A 41 -4.82 5.39 6.17
CA ALA A 41 -5.02 4.62 7.39
C ALA A 41 -6.50 4.53 7.78
N GLU A 42 -7.22 5.66 7.75
CA GLU A 42 -8.66 5.70 8.03
C GLU A 42 -9.46 4.82 7.05
N THR A 43 -9.14 4.90 5.76
CA THR A 43 -9.77 4.09 4.71
C THR A 43 -9.55 2.59 4.93
N CYS A 44 -8.35 2.20 5.37
CA CYS A 44 -8.04 0.80 5.66
C CYS A 44 -8.74 0.29 6.92
N ASN A 45 -8.77 1.10 7.98
CA ASN A 45 -9.50 0.79 9.22
C ASN A 45 -11.00 0.57 8.94
N ASN A 46 -11.61 1.44 8.13
CA ASN A 46 -13.01 1.30 7.72
C ASN A 46 -13.27 0.03 6.90
N ALA A 47 -12.27 -0.46 6.16
CA ALA A 47 -12.34 -1.70 5.39
C ALA A 47 -11.95 -2.95 6.20
N GLY A 48 -11.65 -2.80 7.50
CA GLY A 48 -11.18 -3.90 8.36
C GLY A 48 -9.84 -4.48 7.90
N THR A 49 -8.97 -3.65 7.32
CA THR A 49 -7.64 -4.06 6.85
C THR A 49 -6.58 -3.53 7.82
N GLU A 50 -5.78 -4.41 8.41
CA GLU A 50 -4.76 -4.05 9.41
C GLU A 50 -3.43 -4.77 9.12
N GLY A 51 -2.34 -4.28 9.72
CA GLY A 51 -1.02 -4.94 9.68
C GLY A 51 -0.43 -5.10 8.27
N ASP A 52 0.20 -6.25 8.01
CA ASP A 52 0.93 -6.52 6.76
C ASP A 52 0.05 -6.43 5.48
N HIS A 53 -1.29 -6.48 5.62
CA HIS A 53 -2.21 -6.27 4.48
C HIS A 53 -2.24 -4.81 4.00
N LEU A 54 -1.85 -3.85 4.84
CA LEU A 54 -1.74 -2.43 4.48
C LEU A 54 -0.70 -2.20 3.38
N VAL A 55 0.42 -2.92 3.43
CA VAL A 55 1.51 -2.79 2.46
C VAL A 55 1.04 -3.15 1.04
N LYS A 56 0.12 -4.11 0.91
CA LYS A 56 -0.53 -4.46 -0.37
C LYS A 56 -1.52 -3.40 -0.86
N GLN A 57 -2.13 -2.63 0.04
CA GLN A 57 -3.07 -1.58 -0.32
C GLN A 57 -2.37 -0.26 -0.61
N PHE A 58 -1.22 0.00 0.03
CA PHE A 58 -0.51 1.27 -0.10
C PHE A 58 -0.16 1.60 -1.55
N VAL A 59 0.35 0.63 -2.31
CA VAL A 59 0.66 0.80 -3.75
C VAL A 59 -0.55 1.27 -4.57
N ARG A 60 -1.77 0.87 -4.19
CA ARG A 60 -3.02 1.24 -4.88
C ARG A 60 -3.42 2.69 -4.61
N SER A 61 -2.90 3.26 -3.52
CA SER A 61 -3.07 4.67 -3.15
C SER A 61 -2.10 5.60 -3.90
N LEU A 62 -1.17 5.07 -4.70
CA LEU A 62 -0.17 5.87 -5.42
C LEU A 62 -0.48 5.95 -6.91
N LYS A 63 -0.05 7.03 -7.55
CA LYS A 63 -0.03 7.20 -9.02
C LYS A 63 1.17 8.06 -9.45
N GLY A 64 1.47 8.06 -10.75
CA GLY A 64 2.51 8.90 -11.34
C GLY A 64 3.85 8.79 -10.60
N ASN A 65 4.51 9.92 -10.37
CA ASN A 65 5.85 9.96 -9.79
C ASN A 65 5.97 9.26 -8.42
N ALA A 66 4.92 9.28 -7.58
CA ALA A 66 4.94 8.57 -6.30
C ALA A 66 4.88 7.04 -6.48
N PHE A 67 4.15 6.58 -7.49
CA PHE A 67 4.13 5.17 -7.86
C PHE A 67 5.47 4.75 -8.46
N ASP A 68 6.03 5.56 -9.35
CA ASP A 68 7.36 5.32 -9.95
C ASP A 68 8.45 5.24 -8.87
N TRP A 69 8.44 6.16 -7.91
CA TRP A 69 9.32 6.10 -6.74
C TRP A 69 9.14 4.80 -5.94
N TYR A 70 7.89 4.37 -5.71
CA TYR A 70 7.61 3.17 -4.94
C TYR A 70 8.12 1.89 -5.63
N ILE A 71 8.01 1.80 -6.96
CA ILE A 71 8.50 0.63 -7.71
C ILE A 71 10.02 0.59 -7.87
N ASP A 72 10.68 1.74 -7.74
CA ASP A 72 12.13 1.87 -7.74
C ASP A 72 12.76 1.57 -6.36
N LEU A 73 11.97 1.38 -5.30
CA LEU A 73 12.49 0.94 -4.01
C LEU A 73 13.06 -0.48 -4.11
N GLU A 74 14.20 -0.74 -3.45
CA GLU A 74 14.83 -2.06 -3.43
C GLU A 74 13.87 -3.12 -2.86
N SER A 75 13.75 -4.24 -3.56
CA SER A 75 12.69 -5.25 -3.42
C SER A 75 12.73 -6.09 -2.13
N ASP A 76 13.56 -5.74 -1.15
CA ASP A 76 13.66 -6.43 0.17
C ASP A 76 13.54 -5.46 1.36
N SER A 77 13.16 -4.21 1.13
CA SER A 77 13.12 -3.17 2.19
C SER A 77 11.79 -3.05 2.93
N LEU A 78 10.70 -3.68 2.44
CA LEU A 78 9.35 -3.54 2.98
C LEU A 78 8.95 -4.77 3.81
N ASP A 79 9.58 -4.98 4.97
CA ASP A 79 9.35 -6.17 5.81
C ASP A 79 8.18 -6.04 6.80
N SER A 80 7.76 -4.83 7.17
CA SER A 80 6.65 -4.62 8.10
C SER A 80 6.21 -3.16 8.08
N CYS A 81 4.91 -2.90 8.19
CA CYS A 81 4.39 -1.60 8.59
C CYS A 81 4.03 -1.70 10.08
N ASP A 82 5.05 -1.65 10.94
CA ASP A 82 4.92 -1.60 12.41
C ASP A 82 4.76 -0.14 12.88
#